data_AF-A0A552M6Z2-F1
#
_entry.id   AF-A0A552M6Z2-F1
#
_cell.length_a   1.000
_cell.length_b   1.000
_cell.length_c   1.000
_cell.angle_alpha   90.00
_cell.angle_beta   90.00
_cell.angle_gamma   90.00
#
_symmetry.space_group_name_H-M   'P 1'
#
loop_
_entity.id
_entity.type
_entity.pdbx_description
1 polymer ?
#
loop_
_entity_poly.entity_id
_entity_poly.type
_entity_poly.pdbx_seq_one_letter_code
_entity_poly.pdbx_strand_id
1 'polypeptide(L)'
;MKESTVPTINLAPKLRRNLSLWNPFDYLLLLYWVFYFPQAKIQFLRNHPVQLRLRIQYLLLTVIIVLIICSIAANLGLSVNWGDVLSGAILGVVSGAVSGVVWGVVWGAVSGVVWGVVWGVMSGVMSGVVWGVMSRVMSRVMSGVVSGVVWGVMSRVVWGVVWGVVSGVVWGVMSGVMSGVVWGVVWGVGLGVGLGVGLGVGLGVGLGVGFIFAFPRPDNWLIGLLAGPQGRLFPRITLLPLPGLTSTLQQWLQQDWETAINNLNQYLRYSRQFIPVLAAVNRVLSQFPKAEIIYRVSRLAENPSDWELLKYASAKLFPDSQIRLDTPARAAAAGFWYLHQQDTEKAETAFAVVRSLAYGEEMYSLAQTLHRFSQAATLDSIASLEVAPIAAEPSLRPQTWQAISSLNRVIAEMALVQRSYSQETRDRIIGELSDIIDRQAANLPLAEKALILSIAQKWKGCGSLTMLDWVSIS
;
A
#
# COMPACT_ATOMS: atom_id res chain seq x y z
N MET A 1 -20.51 38.26 11.67
CA MET A 1 -20.10 36.92 11.21
C MET A 1 -21.36 36.14 10.90
N LYS A 2 -21.61 35.77 9.63
CA LYS A 2 -22.67 34.81 9.33
C LYS A 2 -22.24 33.48 9.98
N GLU A 3 -23.00 32.99 10.96
CA GLU A 3 -22.80 31.63 11.44
C GLU A 3 -22.85 30.69 10.23
N SER A 4 -21.77 29.93 10.04
CA SER A 4 -21.76 28.91 8.98
C SER A 4 -22.89 27.94 9.25
N THR A 5 -23.78 27.77 8.27
CA THR A 5 -24.88 26.81 8.35
C THR A 5 -24.40 25.36 8.20
N VAL A 6 -23.13 25.18 7.80
CA VAL A 6 -22.47 23.88 7.67
C VAL A 6 -21.85 23.48 9.01
N PRO A 7 -22.19 22.32 9.58
CA PRO A 7 -21.62 21.88 10.85
C PRO A 7 -20.15 21.48 10.70
N THR A 8 -19.28 21.89 11.61
CA THR A 8 -17.89 21.42 11.65
C THR A 8 -17.80 20.03 12.26
N ILE A 9 -17.28 19.06 11.50
CA ILE A 9 -17.17 17.66 11.94
C ILE A 9 -15.74 17.37 12.41
N ASN A 10 -15.62 16.62 13.50
CA ASN A 10 -14.34 16.07 13.94
C ASN A 10 -14.48 14.55 14.16
N LEU A 11 -14.00 13.77 13.19
CA LEU A 11 -14.00 12.31 13.24
C LEU A 11 -12.73 11.75 13.88
N ALA A 12 -11.74 12.58 14.23
CA ALA A 12 -10.51 12.10 14.83
C ALA A 12 -10.77 11.34 16.15
N PRO A 13 -10.04 10.25 16.41
CA PRO A 13 -10.10 9.57 17.70
C PRO A 13 -9.58 10.52 18.79
N LYS A 14 -10.43 10.84 19.77
CA LYS A 14 -10.05 11.69 20.90
C LYS A 14 -9.34 10.87 21.96
N LEU A 15 -8.01 10.79 21.89
CA LEU A 15 -7.20 10.24 22.99
C LEU A 15 -6.85 11.35 23.97
N ARG A 16 -7.34 11.24 25.21
CA ARG A 16 -7.00 12.18 26.30
C ARG A 16 -5.65 11.88 26.95
N ARG A 17 -5.07 10.70 26.68
CA ARG A 17 -3.79 10.23 27.21
C ARG A 17 -3.17 9.18 26.29
N ASN A 18 -1.87 8.94 26.44
CA ASN A 18 -1.16 7.86 25.76
C ASN A 18 -1.68 6.49 26.19
N LEU A 19 -1.65 5.53 25.27
CA LEU A 19 -2.06 4.14 25.52
C LEU A 19 -1.11 3.49 26.54
N SER A 20 -1.68 2.85 27.54
CA SER A 20 -0.98 2.17 28.63
C SER A 20 -1.12 0.65 28.51
N LEU A 21 -0.01 -0.06 28.69
CA LEU A 21 0.03 -1.54 28.71
C LEU A 21 -0.81 -2.15 29.84
N TRP A 22 -1.06 -1.39 30.90
CA TRP A 22 -1.66 -1.87 32.14
C TRP A 22 -3.13 -1.51 32.28
N ASN A 23 -3.69 -0.77 31.31
CA ASN A 23 -5.07 -0.36 31.37
C ASN A 23 -5.94 -1.24 30.47
N PRO A 24 -6.88 -2.04 31.02
CA PRO A 24 -7.73 -2.92 30.21
C PRO A 24 -8.62 -2.15 29.22
N PHE A 25 -9.01 -0.92 29.55
CA PHE A 25 -9.81 -0.08 28.64
C PHE A 25 -9.06 0.29 27.36
N ASP A 26 -7.72 0.34 27.39
CA ASP A 26 -6.92 0.65 26.20
C ASP A 26 -6.93 -0.54 25.22
N TYR A 27 -7.00 -1.78 25.72
CA TYR A 27 -7.17 -2.97 24.89
C TYR A 27 -8.56 -3.04 24.25
N LEU A 28 -9.60 -2.67 25.00
CA LEU A 28 -10.95 -2.55 24.43
C LEU A 28 -11.02 -1.46 23.35
N LEU A 29 -10.35 -0.34 23.56
CA LEU A 29 -10.25 0.73 22.57
C LEU A 29 -9.49 0.28 21.31
N LEU A 30 -8.39 -0.46 21.48
CA LEU A 30 -7.63 -1.02 20.36
C LEU A 30 -8.44 -2.07 19.60
N LEU A 31 -9.18 -2.94 20.31
CA LEU A 31 -10.12 -3.89 19.72
C LEU A 31 -11.18 -3.13 18.91
N TYR A 32 -11.74 -2.08 19.49
CA TYR A 32 -12.67 -1.19 18.81
C TYR A 32 -12.03 -0.56 17.56
N TRP A 33 -10.78 -0.10 17.58
CA TRP A 33 -10.14 0.41 16.36
C TRP A 33 -9.91 -0.67 15.32
N VAL A 34 -9.49 -1.87 15.71
CA VAL A 34 -9.25 -2.98 14.78
C VAL A 34 -10.53 -3.34 14.02
N PHE A 35 -11.66 -3.43 14.73
CA PHE A 35 -12.92 -3.87 14.13
C PHE A 35 -13.80 -2.72 13.64
N TYR A 36 -13.85 -1.59 14.35
CA TYR A 36 -14.80 -0.50 14.18
C TYR A 36 -14.18 0.87 13.85
N PHE A 37 -12.85 1.02 13.84
CA PHE A 37 -12.20 2.25 13.34
C PHE A 37 -10.74 2.05 12.86
N PRO A 38 -10.47 1.27 11.79
CA PRO A 38 -9.10 0.92 11.41
C PRO A 38 -8.30 2.13 10.91
N GLN A 39 -8.97 3.16 10.39
CA GLN A 39 -8.31 4.40 9.98
C GLN A 39 -7.73 5.17 11.18
N ALA A 40 -8.40 5.14 12.34
CA ALA A 40 -7.82 5.71 13.57
C ALA A 40 -6.52 5.03 13.96
N LYS A 41 -6.46 3.69 13.83
CA LYS A 41 -5.24 2.92 14.05
C LYS A 41 -4.13 3.37 13.10
N ILE A 42 -4.39 3.41 11.79
CA ILE A 42 -3.40 3.81 10.78
C ILE A 42 -2.89 5.23 11.08
N GLN A 43 -3.81 6.15 11.40
CA GLN A 43 -3.45 7.52 11.69
C GLN A 43 -2.62 7.66 12.98
N PHE A 44 -2.98 6.92 14.03
CA PHE A 44 -2.23 6.91 15.28
C PHE A 44 -0.81 6.37 15.08
N LEU A 45 -0.66 5.30 14.31
CA LEU A 45 0.64 4.74 13.96
C LEU A 45 1.49 5.70 13.12
N ARG A 46 0.87 6.44 12.18
CA ARG A 46 1.57 7.47 11.39
C ARG A 46 2.11 8.59 12.28
N ASN A 47 1.36 9.02 13.29
CA ASN A 47 1.78 10.09 14.20
C ASN A 47 2.81 9.62 15.25
N HIS A 48 2.84 8.32 15.55
CA HIS A 48 3.72 7.73 16.57
C HIS A 48 4.38 6.43 16.06
N PRO A 49 5.33 6.53 15.10
CA PRO A 49 5.86 5.38 14.36
C PRO A 49 6.66 4.38 15.22
N VAL A 50 7.12 4.78 16.41
CA VAL A 50 7.98 3.96 17.28
C VAL A 50 7.36 3.83 18.68
N GLN A 51 6.30 3.04 18.79
CA GLN A 51 5.83 2.56 20.10
C GLN A 51 5.96 1.04 20.19
N LEU A 52 7.08 0.59 20.75
CA LEU A 52 7.26 -0.82 21.16
C LEU A 52 6.08 -1.30 22.02
N ARG A 53 5.54 -0.40 22.86
CA ARG A 53 4.33 -0.63 23.66
C ARG A 53 3.10 -1.02 22.84
N LEU A 54 2.85 -0.37 21.70
CA LEU A 54 1.74 -0.74 20.82
C LEU A 54 1.94 -2.14 20.24
N ARG A 55 3.15 -2.47 19.79
CA ARG A 55 3.45 -3.80 19.24
C ARG A 55 3.18 -4.90 20.28
N ILE A 56 3.59 -4.66 21.53
CA ILE A 56 3.31 -5.55 22.67
C ILE A 56 1.80 -5.62 22.96
N GLN A 57 1.10 -4.49 23.00
CA GLN A 57 -0.36 -4.47 23.20
C GLN A 57 -1.10 -5.27 22.11
N TYR A 58 -0.68 -5.16 20.85
CA TYR A 58 -1.28 -5.92 19.76
C TYR A 58 -1.03 -7.42 19.88
N LEU A 59 0.19 -7.82 20.25
CA LEU A 59 0.51 -9.22 20.50
C LEU A 59 -0.36 -9.78 21.64
N LEU A 60 -0.44 -9.06 22.76
CA LEU A 60 -1.30 -9.42 23.88
C LEU A 60 -2.78 -9.49 23.47
N LEU A 61 -3.26 -8.51 22.70
CA LEU A 61 -4.64 -8.50 22.20
C LEU A 61 -4.92 -9.72 21.32
N THR A 62 -4.00 -10.10 20.43
CA THR A 62 -4.17 -11.29 19.57
C THR A 62 -4.30 -12.57 20.40
N VAL A 63 -3.50 -12.72 21.45
CA VAL A 63 -3.59 -13.86 22.38
C VAL A 63 -4.91 -13.84 23.14
N ILE A 64 -5.33 -12.67 23.66
CA ILE A 64 -6.58 -12.51 24.41
C ILE A 64 -7.80 -12.83 23.55
N ILE A 65 -7.84 -12.37 22.28
CA ILE A 65 -8.94 -12.67 21.36
C ILE A 65 -9.06 -14.18 21.11
N VAL A 66 -7.94 -14.86 20.89
CA VAL A 66 -7.92 -16.33 20.69
C VAL A 66 -8.49 -17.05 21.91
N LEU A 67 -8.10 -16.64 23.13
CA LEU A 67 -8.62 -17.20 24.37
C LEU A 67 -10.12 -16.95 24.55
N ILE A 68 -10.61 -15.76 24.22
CA ILE A 68 -12.05 -15.42 24.29
C ILE A 68 -12.85 -16.27 23.29
N ILE A 69 -12.39 -16.40 22.05
CA ILE A 69 -13.07 -17.22 21.03
C ILE A 69 -13.13 -18.68 21.48
N CYS A 70 -12.04 -19.21 22.03
CA CYS A 70 -11.99 -20.56 22.58
C CYS A 70 -12.94 -20.75 23.77
N SER A 71 -13.02 -19.77 24.66
CA SER A 71 -13.97 -19.81 25.79
C SER A 71 -15.43 -19.77 25.34
N ILE A 72 -15.77 -18.95 24.32
CA ILE A 72 -17.12 -18.90 23.74
C ILE A 72 -17.46 -20.23 23.05
N ALA A 73 -16.52 -20.80 22.27
CA ALA A 73 -16.70 -22.09 21.62
C ALA A 73 -16.96 -23.21 22.65
N ALA A 74 -16.22 -23.23 23.75
CA ALA A 74 -16.44 -24.17 24.86
C ALA A 74 -17.83 -24.01 25.50
N ASN A 75 -18.28 -22.76 25.71
CA ASN A 75 -19.61 -22.47 26.26
C ASN A 75 -20.77 -22.81 25.30
N LEU A 76 -20.50 -22.89 23.99
CA LEU A 76 -21.46 -23.35 22.98
C LEU A 76 -21.46 -24.88 22.79
N GLY A 77 -20.72 -25.62 23.63
CA GLY A 77 -20.67 -27.08 23.61
C GLY A 77 -19.67 -27.68 22.62
N LEU A 78 -18.79 -26.87 22.02
CA LEU A 78 -17.69 -27.37 21.19
C LEU A 78 -16.53 -27.82 22.10
N SER A 79 -16.03 -29.04 21.90
CA SER A 79 -14.87 -29.53 22.65
C SER A 79 -13.61 -28.76 22.23
N VAL A 80 -13.13 -27.86 23.09
CA VAL A 80 -11.91 -27.08 22.84
C VAL A 80 -10.71 -27.77 23.49
N ASN A 81 -9.75 -28.21 22.67
CA ASN A 81 -8.49 -28.75 23.16
C ASN A 81 -7.50 -27.63 23.46
N TRP A 82 -7.34 -27.27 24.73
CA TRP A 82 -6.45 -26.19 25.17
C TRP A 82 -4.97 -26.44 24.83
N GLY A 83 -4.56 -27.71 24.66
CA GLY A 83 -3.22 -28.07 24.19
C GLY A 83 -2.96 -27.66 22.73
N ASP A 84 -3.97 -27.81 21.86
CA ASP A 84 -3.89 -27.44 20.45
C ASP A 84 -4.00 -25.92 20.25
N VAL A 85 -4.75 -25.23 21.11
CA VAL A 85 -4.84 -23.77 21.13
C VAL A 85 -3.50 -23.14 21.54
N LEU A 86 -2.85 -23.69 22.57
CA LEU A 86 -1.55 -23.22 23.04
C LEU A 86 -0.45 -23.49 22.00
N SER A 87 -0.43 -24.68 21.40
CA SER A 87 0.54 -25.03 20.36
C SER A 87 0.31 -24.22 19.08
N GLY A 88 -0.95 -24.00 18.67
CA GLY A 88 -1.31 -23.17 17.52
C GLY A 88 -1.01 -21.68 17.70
N ALA A 89 -1.18 -21.13 18.90
CA ALA A 89 -0.82 -19.74 19.20
C ALA A 89 0.71 -19.54 19.19
N ILE A 90 1.46 -20.46 19.80
CA ILE A 90 2.94 -20.44 19.79
C ILE A 90 3.46 -20.62 18.36
N LEU A 91 2.95 -21.62 17.62
CA LEU A 91 3.32 -21.87 16.24
C LEU A 91 2.90 -20.73 15.31
N GLY A 92 1.77 -20.06 15.54
CA GLY A 92 1.33 -18.91 14.72
C GLY A 92 2.20 -17.67 14.90
N VAL A 93 2.58 -17.35 16.14
CA VAL A 93 3.48 -16.24 16.45
C VAL A 93 4.90 -16.53 15.95
N VAL A 94 5.40 -17.74 16.18
CA VAL A 94 6.73 -18.18 15.73
C VAL A 94 6.76 -18.32 14.20
N SER A 95 5.79 -18.98 13.57
CA SER A 95 5.70 -19.13 12.11
C SER A 95 5.47 -17.80 11.40
N GLY A 96 4.69 -16.87 11.94
CA GLY A 96 4.53 -15.53 11.34
C GLY A 96 5.83 -14.73 11.35
N ALA A 97 6.58 -14.77 12.46
CA ALA A 97 7.87 -14.10 12.59
C ALA A 97 8.98 -14.80 11.78
N VAL A 98 9.00 -16.13 11.78
CA VAL A 98 9.99 -16.96 11.10
C VAL A 98 9.71 -17.00 9.59
N SER A 99 8.46 -17.19 9.13
CA SER A 99 8.11 -17.18 7.71
C SER A 99 8.44 -15.85 7.05
N GLY A 100 8.19 -14.71 7.69
CA GLY A 100 8.56 -13.40 7.13
C GLY A 100 10.07 -13.22 6.91
N VAL A 101 10.90 -13.79 7.78
CA VAL A 101 12.37 -13.73 7.69
C VAL A 101 12.93 -14.84 6.80
N VAL A 102 12.35 -16.05 6.87
CA VAL A 102 12.80 -17.26 6.19
C VAL A 102 12.36 -17.25 4.73
N TRP A 103 11.13 -16.88 4.37
CA TRP A 103 10.73 -16.82 2.95
C TRP A 103 11.53 -15.78 2.17
N GLY A 104 11.82 -14.62 2.77
CA GLY A 104 12.60 -13.55 2.12
C GLY A 104 14.07 -13.90 1.92
N VAL A 105 14.69 -14.56 2.90
CA VAL A 105 16.14 -14.88 2.86
C VAL A 105 16.41 -16.24 2.20
N VAL A 106 15.59 -17.25 2.48
CA VAL A 106 15.81 -18.63 2.00
C VAL A 106 15.39 -18.79 0.56
N TRP A 107 14.26 -18.21 0.11
CA TRP A 107 13.89 -18.34 -1.31
C TRP A 107 14.86 -17.58 -2.22
N GLY A 108 15.37 -16.42 -1.81
CA GLY A 108 16.36 -15.65 -2.58
C GLY A 108 17.75 -16.29 -2.65
N ALA A 109 18.24 -16.86 -1.53
CA ALA A 109 19.59 -17.43 -1.47
C ALA A 109 19.65 -18.90 -1.92
N VAL A 110 18.63 -19.71 -1.62
CA VAL A 110 18.65 -21.17 -1.88
C VAL A 110 18.29 -21.48 -3.32
N SER A 111 17.35 -20.74 -3.94
CA SER A 111 17.00 -20.98 -5.34
C SER A 111 18.14 -20.63 -6.31
N GLY A 112 18.96 -19.61 -5.99
CA GLY A 112 20.12 -19.24 -6.80
C GLY A 112 21.30 -20.22 -6.72
N VAL A 113 21.56 -20.79 -5.54
CA VAL A 113 22.72 -21.67 -5.31
C VAL A 113 22.42 -23.14 -5.62
N VAL A 114 21.21 -23.62 -5.29
CA VAL A 114 20.85 -25.03 -5.48
C VAL A 114 20.63 -25.37 -6.95
N TRP A 115 19.98 -24.51 -7.73
CA TRP A 115 19.78 -24.78 -9.16
C TRP A 115 21.08 -24.68 -9.97
N GLY A 116 21.97 -23.74 -9.63
CA GLY A 116 23.24 -23.55 -10.36
C GLY A 116 24.27 -24.65 -10.13
N VAL A 117 24.37 -25.19 -8.90
CA VAL A 117 25.44 -26.14 -8.53
C VAL A 117 25.01 -27.60 -8.70
N VAL A 118 23.75 -27.94 -8.39
CA VAL A 118 23.30 -29.35 -8.39
C VAL A 118 23.16 -29.89 -9.82
N TRP A 119 22.63 -29.09 -10.76
CA TRP A 119 22.46 -29.55 -12.14
C TRP A 119 23.79 -29.64 -12.90
N GLY A 120 24.72 -28.72 -12.66
CA GLY A 120 26.03 -28.69 -13.31
C GLY A 120 26.96 -29.83 -12.91
N VAL A 121 26.90 -30.28 -11.65
CA VAL A 121 27.85 -31.30 -11.12
C VAL A 121 27.30 -32.72 -11.22
N MET A 122 26.00 -32.96 -11.01
CA MET A 122 25.42 -34.32 -11.08
C MET A 122 25.41 -34.90 -12.50
N SER A 123 25.19 -34.06 -13.52
CA SER A 123 25.15 -34.52 -14.92
C SER A 123 26.55 -34.90 -15.45
N GLY A 124 27.62 -34.30 -14.91
CA GLY A 124 28.99 -34.54 -15.39
C GLY A 124 29.66 -35.79 -14.83
N VAL A 125 29.35 -36.16 -13.58
CA VAL A 125 30.10 -37.22 -12.85
C VAL A 125 29.41 -38.59 -12.91
N MET A 126 28.08 -38.65 -12.95
CA MET A 126 27.36 -39.93 -12.88
C MET A 126 27.39 -40.74 -14.19
N SER A 127 27.53 -40.05 -15.32
CA SER A 127 27.65 -40.66 -16.66
C SER A 127 29.02 -41.35 -16.87
N GLY A 128 30.10 -40.78 -16.31
CA GLY A 128 31.47 -41.23 -16.63
C GLY A 128 31.98 -42.46 -15.86
N VAL A 129 31.46 -42.76 -14.67
CA VAL A 129 32.11 -43.72 -13.75
C VAL A 129 31.30 -44.99 -13.50
N VAL A 130 29.96 -44.94 -13.50
CA VAL A 130 29.13 -46.10 -13.09
C VAL A 130 28.96 -47.13 -14.21
N TRP A 131 28.82 -46.70 -15.47
CA TRP A 131 28.63 -47.61 -16.60
C TRP A 131 29.92 -48.32 -17.04
N GLY A 132 31.09 -47.69 -16.80
CA GLY A 132 32.38 -48.19 -17.27
C GLY A 132 32.97 -49.36 -16.45
N VAL A 133 32.66 -49.44 -15.15
CA VAL A 133 33.39 -50.34 -14.23
C VAL A 133 32.56 -51.53 -13.75
N MET A 134 31.24 -51.40 -13.56
CA MET A 134 30.45 -52.47 -12.91
C MET A 134 29.97 -53.59 -13.86
N SER A 135 29.91 -53.32 -15.17
CA SER A 135 29.49 -54.31 -16.19
C SER A 135 30.55 -55.40 -16.45
N ARG A 136 31.84 -55.15 -16.19
CA ARG A 136 32.92 -56.07 -16.57
C ARG A 136 33.36 -57.06 -15.49
N VAL A 137 32.94 -56.89 -14.23
CA VAL A 137 33.47 -57.69 -13.10
C VAL A 137 32.49 -58.73 -12.55
N MET A 138 31.16 -58.58 -12.71
CA MET A 138 30.21 -59.54 -12.10
C MET A 138 29.75 -60.70 -13.01
N SER A 139 30.03 -60.65 -14.31
CA SER A 139 29.52 -61.64 -15.29
C SER A 139 30.44 -62.85 -15.54
N ARG A 140 31.65 -62.91 -14.96
CA ARG A 140 32.65 -63.92 -15.39
C ARG A 140 33.12 -64.95 -14.35
N VAL A 141 32.71 -64.91 -13.07
CA VAL A 141 33.38 -65.76 -12.06
C VAL A 141 32.48 -66.60 -11.15
N MET A 142 31.16 -66.50 -11.17
CA MET A 142 30.33 -67.37 -10.31
C MET A 142 29.26 -68.12 -11.10
N SER A 143 29.66 -69.28 -11.62
CA SER A 143 28.81 -70.46 -11.77
C SER A 143 27.59 -70.30 -12.71
N GLY A 144 27.73 -70.41 -14.02
CA GLY A 144 28.77 -71.17 -14.69
C GLY A 144 28.72 -72.64 -14.29
N VAL A 145 27.57 -73.29 -14.53
CA VAL A 145 27.56 -74.64 -15.10
C VAL A 145 28.36 -75.65 -14.28
N VAL A 146 27.74 -76.29 -13.28
CA VAL A 146 27.83 -77.73 -12.93
C VAL A 146 27.11 -77.89 -11.58
N SER A 147 25.78 -77.90 -11.61
CA SER A 147 24.91 -78.65 -10.67
C SER A 147 23.47 -78.19 -10.86
N GLY A 148 22.58 -79.11 -11.22
CA GLY A 148 21.16 -78.92 -10.94
C GLY A 148 20.24 -78.73 -12.13
N VAL A 149 20.70 -78.93 -13.38
CA VAL A 149 19.79 -79.22 -14.51
C VAL A 149 18.94 -80.48 -14.25
N VAL A 150 19.28 -81.27 -13.22
CA VAL A 150 18.47 -82.41 -12.74
C VAL A 150 17.49 -82.03 -11.61
N TRP A 151 17.71 -80.93 -10.86
CA TRP A 151 16.83 -80.46 -9.78
C TRP A 151 15.82 -79.38 -10.23
N GLY A 152 16.10 -78.75 -11.38
CA GLY A 152 15.38 -77.57 -11.88
C GLY A 152 13.97 -77.85 -12.41
N VAL A 153 13.57 -79.10 -12.66
CA VAL A 153 12.29 -79.39 -13.32
C VAL A 153 11.22 -79.92 -12.34
N MET A 154 11.57 -80.76 -11.36
CA MET A 154 10.60 -81.28 -10.38
C MET A 154 10.21 -80.26 -9.29
N SER A 155 11.14 -79.40 -8.85
CA SER A 155 10.86 -78.42 -7.78
C SER A 155 10.05 -77.20 -8.25
N ARG A 156 10.15 -76.82 -9.53
CA ARG A 156 9.48 -75.62 -10.06
C ARG A 156 7.98 -75.80 -10.28
N VAL A 157 7.53 -76.99 -10.69
CA VAL A 157 6.12 -77.19 -11.05
C VAL A 157 5.24 -77.38 -9.81
N VAL A 158 5.71 -78.14 -8.81
CA VAL A 158 4.92 -78.39 -7.59
C VAL A 158 4.92 -77.16 -6.67
N TRP A 159 6.07 -76.50 -6.49
CA TRP A 159 6.16 -75.32 -5.62
C TRP A 159 5.63 -74.04 -6.28
N GLY A 160 5.85 -73.88 -7.60
CA GLY A 160 5.45 -72.68 -8.32
C GLY A 160 3.94 -72.55 -8.50
N VAL A 161 3.23 -73.66 -8.74
CA VAL A 161 1.78 -73.63 -8.97
C VAL A 161 1.00 -73.59 -7.65
N VAL A 162 1.38 -74.43 -6.67
CA VAL A 162 0.66 -74.47 -5.38
C VAL A 162 0.92 -73.20 -4.57
N TRP A 163 2.17 -72.71 -4.49
CA TRP A 163 2.46 -71.48 -3.75
C TRP A 163 2.05 -70.22 -4.54
N GLY A 164 2.24 -70.20 -5.86
CA GLY A 164 1.89 -69.05 -6.69
C GLY A 164 0.39 -68.75 -6.74
N VAL A 165 -0.45 -69.78 -6.85
CA VAL A 165 -1.91 -69.61 -6.93
C VAL A 165 -2.50 -69.36 -5.55
N VAL A 166 -2.09 -70.11 -4.52
CA VAL A 166 -2.62 -69.94 -3.16
C VAL A 166 -2.14 -68.62 -2.54
N SER A 167 -0.86 -68.26 -2.65
CA SER A 167 -0.39 -66.98 -2.16
C SER A 167 -0.86 -65.80 -3.02
N GLY A 168 -0.90 -65.94 -4.34
CA GLY A 168 -1.31 -64.85 -5.23
C GLY A 168 -2.79 -64.47 -5.11
N VAL A 169 -3.68 -65.47 -5.06
CA VAL A 169 -5.13 -65.22 -4.99
C VAL A 169 -5.56 -64.89 -3.57
N VAL A 170 -5.10 -65.64 -2.56
CA VAL A 170 -5.52 -65.38 -1.17
C VAL A 170 -4.89 -64.10 -0.63
N TRP A 171 -3.59 -63.86 -0.86
CA TRP A 171 -2.96 -62.63 -0.37
C TRP A 171 -3.31 -61.42 -1.24
N GLY A 172 -3.32 -61.56 -2.56
CA GLY A 172 -3.58 -60.45 -3.48
C GLY A 172 -5.02 -59.95 -3.44
N VAL A 173 -6.00 -60.85 -3.43
CA VAL A 173 -7.42 -60.46 -3.39
C VAL A 173 -7.82 -60.01 -1.98
N MET A 174 -7.39 -60.71 -0.94
CA MET A 174 -7.76 -60.34 0.43
C MET A 174 -7.05 -59.04 0.87
N SER A 175 -5.77 -58.85 0.53
CA SER A 175 -5.05 -57.60 0.84
C SER A 175 -5.49 -56.43 -0.06
N GLY A 176 -5.74 -56.68 -1.35
CA GLY A 176 -6.16 -55.64 -2.30
C GLY A 176 -7.58 -55.13 -2.02
N VAL A 177 -8.53 -56.02 -1.77
CA VAL A 177 -9.93 -55.64 -1.48
C VAL A 177 -10.05 -55.08 -0.07
N MET A 178 -9.43 -55.70 0.93
CA MET A 178 -9.55 -55.22 2.32
C MET A 178 -8.78 -53.91 2.51
N SER A 179 -7.57 -53.75 1.96
CA SER A 179 -6.88 -52.46 2.04
C SER A 179 -7.52 -51.40 1.15
N GLY A 180 -7.93 -51.74 -0.08
CA GLY A 180 -8.53 -50.78 -1.02
C GLY A 180 -9.90 -50.25 -0.56
N VAL A 181 -10.75 -51.12 -0.02
CA VAL A 181 -12.08 -50.70 0.48
C VAL A 181 -11.96 -50.03 1.84
N VAL A 182 -11.17 -50.58 2.78
CA VAL A 182 -11.04 -49.97 4.11
C VAL A 182 -10.28 -48.66 4.04
N TRP A 183 -9.12 -48.58 3.38
CA TRP A 183 -8.42 -47.30 3.23
C TRP A 183 -9.14 -46.35 2.28
N GLY A 184 -9.64 -46.83 1.13
CA GLY A 184 -10.32 -45.97 0.16
C GLY A 184 -11.61 -45.35 0.71
N VAL A 185 -12.41 -46.11 1.45
CA VAL A 185 -13.67 -45.60 2.02
C VAL A 185 -13.43 -44.86 3.34
N VAL A 186 -12.63 -45.41 4.27
CA VAL A 186 -12.43 -44.77 5.59
C VAL A 186 -11.60 -43.49 5.46
N TRP A 187 -10.52 -43.49 4.68
CA TRP A 187 -9.74 -42.26 4.46
C TRP A 187 -10.39 -41.38 3.38
N GLY A 188 -10.83 -41.94 2.25
CA GLY A 188 -11.37 -41.14 1.14
C GLY A 188 -12.71 -40.49 1.45
N VAL A 189 -13.66 -41.24 2.01
CA VAL A 189 -14.98 -40.70 2.38
C VAL A 189 -14.93 -40.06 3.76
N GLY A 190 -14.29 -40.69 4.74
CA GLY A 190 -14.21 -40.16 6.11
C GLY A 190 -13.46 -38.82 6.21
N LEU A 191 -12.24 -38.73 5.64
CA LEU A 191 -11.51 -37.46 5.63
C LEU A 191 -12.02 -36.52 4.54
N GLY A 192 -12.38 -37.02 3.36
CA GLY A 192 -12.88 -36.17 2.27
C GLY A 192 -14.18 -35.47 2.60
N VAL A 193 -15.15 -36.18 3.20
CA VAL A 193 -16.43 -35.60 3.62
C VAL A 193 -16.27 -34.86 4.96
N GLY A 194 -15.55 -35.43 5.93
CA GLY A 194 -15.35 -34.81 7.23
C GLY A 194 -14.58 -33.49 7.18
N LEU A 195 -13.45 -33.45 6.46
CA LEU A 195 -12.67 -32.23 6.26
C LEU A 195 -13.30 -31.32 5.21
N GLY A 196 -13.80 -31.88 4.10
CA GLY A 196 -14.38 -31.09 3.00
C GLY A 196 -15.67 -30.37 3.41
N VAL A 197 -16.57 -31.05 4.11
CA VAL A 197 -17.83 -30.45 4.59
C VAL A 197 -17.57 -29.65 5.86
N GLY A 198 -16.81 -30.18 6.82
CA GLY A 198 -16.54 -29.49 8.09
C GLY A 198 -15.76 -28.19 7.92
N LEU A 199 -14.64 -28.22 7.18
CA LEU A 199 -13.85 -27.01 6.91
C LEU A 199 -14.49 -26.17 5.80
N GLY A 200 -15.06 -26.77 4.75
CA GLY A 200 -15.66 -26.03 3.65
C GLY A 200 -16.92 -25.27 4.06
N VAL A 201 -17.82 -25.90 4.81
CA VAL A 201 -19.04 -25.23 5.32
C VAL A 201 -18.71 -24.36 6.53
N GLY A 202 -17.86 -24.82 7.46
CA GLY A 202 -17.48 -24.04 8.64
C GLY A 202 -16.70 -22.77 8.30
N LEU A 203 -15.67 -22.87 7.45
CA LEU A 203 -14.93 -21.70 6.98
C LEU A 203 -15.74 -20.93 5.93
N GLY A 204 -16.48 -21.58 5.03
CA GLY A 204 -17.28 -20.90 4.01
C GLY A 204 -18.42 -20.06 4.60
N VAL A 205 -19.15 -20.60 5.57
CA VAL A 205 -20.22 -19.88 6.28
C VAL A 205 -19.63 -18.92 7.31
N GLY A 206 -18.59 -19.32 8.05
CA GLY A 206 -17.94 -18.45 9.04
C GLY A 206 -17.25 -17.23 8.40
N LEU A 207 -16.50 -17.44 7.32
CA LEU A 207 -15.91 -16.36 6.53
C LEU A 207 -16.98 -15.63 5.71
N GLY A 208 -18.02 -16.30 5.21
CA GLY A 208 -19.10 -15.66 4.46
C GLY A 208 -19.93 -14.71 5.34
N VAL A 209 -20.40 -15.17 6.49
CA VAL A 209 -21.12 -14.37 7.49
C VAL A 209 -20.18 -13.32 8.09
N GLY A 210 -18.95 -13.70 8.44
CA GLY A 210 -17.92 -12.75 8.89
C GLY A 210 -17.63 -11.68 7.85
N PHE A 211 -17.60 -12.03 6.57
CA PHE A 211 -17.39 -11.09 5.47
C PHE A 211 -18.59 -10.13 5.32
N ILE A 212 -19.82 -10.65 5.35
CA ILE A 212 -21.06 -9.87 5.24
C ILE A 212 -21.27 -8.90 6.41
N PHE A 213 -20.92 -9.28 7.64
CA PHE A 213 -21.10 -8.41 8.79
C PHE A 213 -19.87 -7.53 9.10
N ALA A 214 -18.65 -7.98 8.78
CA ALA A 214 -17.44 -7.18 9.04
C ALA A 214 -17.12 -6.16 7.94
N PHE A 215 -17.45 -6.43 6.67
CA PHE A 215 -17.01 -5.60 5.53
C PHE A 215 -18.10 -4.66 4.97
N PRO A 216 -19.27 -5.11 4.49
CA PRO A 216 -20.33 -4.20 4.06
C PRO A 216 -21.06 -3.52 5.23
N ARG A 217 -21.07 -4.11 6.44
CA ARG A 217 -21.68 -3.55 7.66
C ARG A 217 -23.11 -3.02 7.43
N PRO A 218 -24.05 -3.89 7.01
CA PRO A 218 -25.41 -3.47 6.64
C PRO A 218 -26.19 -2.85 7.81
N ASP A 219 -25.84 -3.23 9.04
CA ASP A 219 -26.32 -2.64 10.28
C ASP A 219 -26.00 -1.13 10.36
N ASN A 220 -24.74 -0.76 10.12
CA ASN A 220 -24.31 0.64 10.07
C ASN A 220 -24.97 1.38 8.90
N TRP A 221 -25.08 0.73 7.74
CA TRP A 221 -25.76 1.30 6.57
C TRP A 221 -27.25 1.59 6.87
N LEU A 222 -27.93 0.68 7.58
CA LEU A 222 -29.32 0.82 8.02
C LEU A 222 -29.49 1.95 9.05
N ILE A 223 -28.56 2.08 10.01
CA ILE A 223 -28.54 3.22 10.95
C ILE A 223 -28.39 4.53 10.19
N GLY A 224 -27.52 4.57 9.17
CA GLY A 224 -27.37 5.73 8.29
C GLY A 224 -28.64 6.09 7.52
N LEU A 225 -29.40 5.08 7.08
CA LEU A 225 -30.71 5.26 6.44
C LEU A 225 -31.75 5.88 7.42
N LEU A 226 -31.77 5.41 8.67
CA LEU A 226 -32.73 5.85 9.69
C LEU A 226 -32.37 7.19 10.35
N ALA A 227 -31.09 7.56 10.40
CA ALA A 227 -30.59 8.78 11.05
C ALA A 227 -30.94 10.08 10.30
N GLY A 228 -31.44 9.99 9.06
CA GLY A 228 -31.89 11.12 8.27
C GLY A 228 -30.78 12.08 7.79
N PRO A 229 -31.14 13.13 7.01
CA PRO A 229 -30.18 14.01 6.32
C PRO A 229 -29.32 14.89 7.24
N GLN A 230 -29.65 14.97 8.53
CA GLN A 230 -29.04 15.89 9.51
C GLN A 230 -27.85 15.27 10.29
N GLY A 231 -27.48 14.01 10.00
CA GLY A 231 -26.08 13.59 10.01
C GLY A 231 -25.27 13.71 11.30
N ARG A 232 -25.86 13.56 12.49
CA ARG A 232 -25.08 13.61 13.74
C ARG A 232 -24.23 12.36 14.00
N LEU A 233 -24.51 11.23 13.35
CA LEU A 233 -23.81 9.95 13.56
C LEU A 233 -23.74 9.14 12.26
N PHE A 234 -22.98 9.61 11.26
CA PHE A 234 -22.66 8.74 10.13
C PHE A 234 -21.64 7.68 10.57
N PRO A 235 -21.95 6.38 10.39
CA PRO A 235 -21.03 5.31 10.78
C PRO A 235 -19.71 5.41 10.00
N ARG A 236 -18.61 5.22 10.70
CA ARG A 236 -17.24 5.48 10.20
C ARG A 236 -16.71 4.37 9.28
N ILE A 237 -17.42 3.26 9.18
CA ILE A 237 -17.05 2.10 8.37
C ILE A 237 -18.28 1.47 7.77
N THR A 238 -18.56 1.88 6.55
CA THR A 238 -19.26 1.05 5.57
C THR A 238 -18.44 1.18 4.28
N LEU A 239 -18.23 0.07 3.57
CA LEU A 239 -17.81 0.12 2.15
C LEU A 239 -19.00 0.55 1.28
N LEU A 240 -20.22 0.24 1.74
CA LEU A 240 -21.44 0.68 1.10
C LEU A 240 -21.60 2.19 1.21
N PRO A 241 -21.88 2.89 0.10
CA PRO A 241 -22.13 4.32 0.11
C PRO A 241 -23.30 4.63 1.05
N LEU A 242 -23.07 5.50 2.02
CA LEU A 242 -24.13 5.90 2.95
C LEU A 242 -25.23 6.65 2.17
N PRO A 243 -26.50 6.24 2.30
CA PRO A 243 -27.60 6.88 1.59
C PRO A 243 -27.71 8.34 2.06
N GLY A 244 -27.87 9.26 1.11
CA GLY A 244 -27.96 10.69 1.40
C GLY A 244 -26.62 11.41 1.67
N LEU A 245 -25.52 10.69 1.90
CA LEU A 245 -24.20 11.31 2.15
C LEU A 245 -23.77 12.21 0.98
N THR A 246 -23.86 11.71 -0.26
CA THR A 246 -23.50 12.49 -1.45
C THR A 246 -24.32 13.77 -1.57
N SER A 247 -25.63 13.73 -1.31
CA SER A 247 -26.48 14.94 -1.36
C SER A 247 -26.16 15.92 -0.23
N THR A 248 -25.91 15.44 0.99
CA THR A 248 -25.52 16.29 2.12
C THR A 248 -24.17 16.96 1.85
N LEU A 249 -23.19 16.22 1.34
CA LEU A 249 -21.88 16.77 0.96
C LEU A 249 -22.01 17.80 -0.17
N GLN A 250 -22.88 17.56 -1.16
CA GLN A 250 -23.16 18.54 -2.22
C GLN A 250 -23.75 19.83 -1.64
N GLN A 251 -24.73 19.72 -0.75
CA GLN A 251 -25.34 20.88 -0.10
C GLN A 251 -24.32 21.68 0.71
N TRP A 252 -23.47 21.02 1.49
CA TRP A 252 -22.41 21.70 2.24
C TRP A 252 -21.42 22.41 1.32
N LEU A 253 -20.95 21.75 0.27
CA LEU A 253 -20.03 22.35 -0.71
C LEU A 253 -20.65 23.57 -1.42
N GLN A 254 -21.96 23.55 -1.68
CA GLN A 254 -22.67 24.68 -2.26
C GLN A 254 -22.88 25.84 -1.28
N GLN A 255 -23.09 25.54 0.01
CA GLN A 255 -23.37 26.55 1.05
C GLN A 255 -22.11 27.23 1.56
N ASP A 256 -21.08 26.46 1.93
CA ASP A 256 -19.83 26.96 2.50
C ASP A 256 -18.68 26.02 2.09
N TRP A 257 -17.97 26.43 1.04
CA TRP A 257 -16.90 25.63 0.42
C TRP A 257 -15.76 25.33 1.39
N GLU A 258 -15.33 26.31 2.19
CA GLU A 258 -14.19 26.18 3.10
C GLU A 258 -14.49 25.21 4.25
N THR A 259 -15.65 25.40 4.90
CA THR A 259 -16.08 24.49 5.98
C THR A 259 -16.35 23.09 5.44
N ALA A 260 -16.93 22.98 4.24
CA ALA A 260 -17.19 21.71 3.59
C ALA A 260 -15.90 20.94 3.25
N ILE A 261 -14.85 21.60 2.74
CA ILE A 261 -13.55 20.95 2.48
C ILE A 261 -12.98 20.32 3.76
N ASN A 262 -13.05 21.03 4.89
CA ASN A 262 -12.60 20.50 6.18
C ASN A 262 -13.37 19.24 6.57
N ASN A 263 -14.69 19.22 6.36
CA ASN A 263 -15.51 18.04 6.59
C ASN A 263 -15.15 16.91 5.63
N LEU A 264 -14.98 17.18 4.33
CA LEU A 264 -14.56 16.18 3.35
C LEU A 264 -13.23 15.53 3.74
N ASN A 265 -12.25 16.33 4.17
CA ASN A 265 -10.97 15.86 4.66
C ASN A 265 -11.12 14.91 5.85
N GLN A 266 -12.02 15.20 6.78
CA GLN A 266 -12.35 14.28 7.88
C GLN A 266 -12.92 12.96 7.36
N TYR A 267 -13.84 12.99 6.40
CA TYR A 267 -14.40 11.78 5.80
C TYR A 267 -13.35 10.97 5.03
N LEU A 268 -12.50 11.61 4.23
CA LEU A 268 -11.44 10.91 3.50
C LEU A 268 -10.44 10.26 4.45
N ARG A 269 -10.08 10.95 5.53
CA ARG A 269 -9.10 10.47 6.50
C ARG A 269 -9.63 9.37 7.41
N TYR A 270 -10.90 9.43 7.79
CA TYR A 270 -11.47 8.61 8.86
C TYR A 270 -12.63 7.71 8.44
N SER A 271 -13.04 7.72 7.17
CA SER A 271 -14.07 6.83 6.63
C SER A 271 -13.56 6.02 5.42
N ARG A 272 -14.37 5.08 4.92
CA ARG A 272 -14.12 4.36 3.64
C ARG A 272 -14.97 4.92 2.49
N GLN A 273 -15.56 6.10 2.67
CA GLN A 273 -16.56 6.69 1.78
C GLN A 273 -15.93 7.56 0.67
N PHE A 274 -14.86 7.07 0.03
CA PHE A 274 -14.16 7.82 -1.02
C PHE A 274 -15.07 8.10 -2.22
N ILE A 275 -15.82 7.08 -2.68
CA ILE A 275 -16.66 7.19 -3.89
C ILE A 275 -17.76 8.25 -3.73
N PRO A 276 -18.55 8.29 -2.62
CA PRO A 276 -19.52 9.36 -2.39
C PRO A 276 -18.92 10.76 -2.29
N VAL A 277 -17.75 10.90 -1.65
CA VAL A 277 -17.03 12.18 -1.55
C VAL A 277 -16.61 12.66 -2.94
N LEU A 278 -15.97 11.78 -3.73
CA LEU A 278 -15.56 12.09 -5.09
C LEU A 278 -16.75 12.47 -5.98
N ALA A 279 -17.85 11.70 -5.89
CA ALA A 279 -19.07 11.97 -6.65
C ALA A 279 -19.69 13.33 -6.28
N ALA A 280 -19.67 13.71 -5.00
CA ALA A 280 -20.13 15.02 -4.55
C ALA A 280 -19.24 16.15 -5.12
N VAL A 281 -17.92 16.04 -4.96
CA VAL A 281 -16.96 17.05 -5.45
C VAL A 281 -17.08 17.23 -6.96
N ASN A 282 -17.06 16.15 -7.74
CA ASN A 282 -17.16 16.23 -9.20
C ASN A 282 -18.47 16.85 -9.68
N ARG A 283 -19.59 16.58 -8.99
CA ARG A 283 -20.89 17.14 -9.35
C ARG A 283 -21.01 18.61 -8.97
N VAL A 284 -20.46 19.03 -7.84
CA VAL A 284 -20.51 20.45 -7.44
C VAL A 284 -19.54 21.29 -8.30
N LEU A 285 -18.34 20.79 -8.58
CA LEU A 285 -17.38 21.50 -9.43
C LEU A 285 -17.89 21.74 -10.86
N SER A 286 -18.73 20.84 -11.40
CA SER A 286 -19.34 21.03 -12.72
C SER A 286 -20.48 22.05 -12.74
N GLN A 287 -21.01 22.43 -11.58
CA GLN A 287 -22.10 23.41 -11.45
C GLN A 287 -21.60 24.84 -11.24
N PHE A 288 -20.37 25.02 -10.78
CA PHE A 288 -19.82 26.35 -10.53
C PHE A 288 -19.41 27.07 -11.82
N PRO A 289 -19.43 28.43 -11.83
CA PRO A 289 -18.92 29.21 -12.94
C PRO A 289 -17.46 28.89 -13.25
N LYS A 290 -17.09 28.88 -14.53
CA LYS A 290 -15.73 28.52 -14.97
C LYS A 290 -14.63 29.36 -14.31
N ALA A 291 -14.91 30.63 -14.00
CA ALA A 291 -13.98 31.54 -13.35
C ALA A 291 -13.58 31.11 -11.92
N GLU A 292 -14.45 30.39 -11.20
CA GLU A 292 -14.18 29.97 -9.82
C GLU A 292 -13.53 28.60 -9.72
N ILE A 293 -13.45 27.84 -10.83
CA ILE A 293 -13.01 26.44 -10.82
C ILE A 293 -11.57 26.32 -10.30
N ILE A 294 -10.65 27.13 -10.83
CA ILE A 294 -9.23 27.05 -10.45
C ILE A 294 -9.05 27.38 -8.97
N TYR A 295 -9.71 28.44 -8.49
CA TYR A 295 -9.71 28.78 -7.07
C TYR A 295 -10.25 27.64 -6.21
N ARG A 296 -11.40 27.06 -6.55
CA ARG A 296 -12.01 25.98 -5.76
C ARG A 296 -11.15 24.72 -5.72
N VAL A 297 -10.55 24.36 -6.85
CA VAL A 297 -9.64 23.22 -6.93
C VAL A 297 -8.32 23.50 -6.20
N SER A 298 -7.81 24.74 -6.24
CA SER A 298 -6.60 25.11 -5.51
C SER A 298 -6.79 25.00 -3.99
N ARG A 299 -7.98 25.37 -3.48
CA ARG A 299 -8.39 25.18 -2.07
C ARG A 299 -8.48 23.70 -1.70
N LEU A 300 -8.99 22.84 -2.58
CA LEU A 300 -8.94 21.38 -2.40
C LEU A 300 -7.50 20.84 -2.34
N ALA A 301 -6.58 21.43 -3.11
CA ALA A 301 -5.17 21.05 -3.19
C ALA A 301 -4.28 21.66 -2.08
N GLU A 302 -4.81 22.55 -1.25
CA GLU A 302 -4.01 23.26 -0.25
C GLU A 302 -3.62 22.35 0.93
N ASN A 303 -4.56 21.53 1.40
CA ASN A 303 -4.32 20.53 2.44
C ASN A 303 -5.18 19.27 2.24
N PRO A 304 -4.97 18.52 1.15
CA PRO A 304 -5.75 17.31 0.89
C PRO A 304 -5.36 16.21 1.88
N SER A 305 -6.37 15.59 2.49
CA SER A 305 -6.14 14.38 3.29
C SER A 305 -5.75 13.16 2.44
N ASP A 306 -6.21 13.14 1.18
CA ASP A 306 -5.88 12.12 0.20
C ASP A 306 -5.76 12.75 -1.20
N TRP A 307 -4.55 12.74 -1.75
CA TRP A 307 -4.28 13.28 -3.08
C TRP A 307 -4.93 12.47 -4.21
N GLU A 308 -5.30 11.22 -3.96
CA GLU A 308 -6.05 10.41 -4.93
C GLU A 308 -7.42 11.05 -5.25
N LEU A 309 -7.97 11.91 -4.38
CA LEU A 309 -9.17 12.68 -4.69
C LEU A 309 -8.97 13.55 -5.94
N LEU A 310 -7.85 14.28 -6.04
CA LEU A 310 -7.57 15.16 -7.19
C LEU A 310 -7.25 14.36 -8.46
N LYS A 311 -6.54 13.24 -8.30
CA LYS A 311 -6.29 12.29 -9.39
C LYS A 311 -7.60 11.73 -9.96
N TYR A 312 -8.49 11.20 -9.14
CA TYR A 312 -9.77 10.65 -9.61
C TYR A 312 -10.82 11.72 -9.92
N ALA A 313 -10.64 12.96 -9.46
CA ALA A 313 -11.42 14.08 -9.95
C ALA A 313 -11.12 14.35 -11.43
N SER A 314 -9.90 14.05 -11.89
CA SER A 314 -9.47 14.20 -13.29
C SER A 314 -9.51 12.90 -14.12
N ALA A 315 -9.45 11.73 -13.50
CA ALA A 315 -9.43 10.43 -14.16
C ALA A 315 -10.79 9.70 -14.19
N LYS A 316 -10.92 8.71 -15.08
CA LYS A 316 -12.06 7.78 -15.07
C LYS A 316 -11.88 6.74 -13.95
N LEU A 317 -12.95 6.42 -13.22
CA LEU A 317 -12.94 5.39 -12.19
C LEU A 317 -12.94 3.99 -12.84
N PHE A 318 -11.76 3.38 -12.99
CA PHE A 318 -11.52 2.02 -13.52
C PHE A 318 -11.91 1.80 -15.01
N PRO A 319 -11.31 0.81 -15.73
CA PRO A 319 -10.09 0.06 -15.42
C PRO A 319 -8.80 0.76 -15.89
N ASP A 320 -8.89 1.64 -16.89
CA ASP A 320 -7.79 2.51 -17.34
C ASP A 320 -7.96 3.89 -16.70
N SER A 321 -7.27 4.12 -15.59
CA SER A 321 -7.29 5.39 -14.84
C SER A 321 -6.50 6.51 -15.55
N GLN A 322 -6.75 6.67 -16.85
CA GLN A 322 -6.20 7.76 -17.64
C GLN A 322 -6.81 9.09 -17.17
N ILE A 323 -5.94 10.02 -16.82
CA ILE A 323 -6.28 11.40 -16.50
C ILE A 323 -6.79 12.07 -17.77
N ARG A 324 -7.94 12.76 -17.67
CA ARG A 324 -8.57 13.48 -18.77
C ARG A 324 -8.53 14.98 -18.50
N LEU A 325 -8.28 15.75 -19.55
CA LEU A 325 -8.23 17.22 -19.49
C LEU A 325 -9.44 17.86 -20.23
N ASP A 326 -10.49 17.08 -20.45
CA ASP A 326 -11.64 17.46 -21.29
C ASP A 326 -12.57 18.50 -20.67
N THR A 327 -12.45 18.75 -19.36
CA THR A 327 -13.18 19.82 -18.69
C THR A 327 -12.24 20.67 -17.85
N PRO A 328 -12.52 21.97 -17.64
CA PRO A 328 -11.66 22.83 -16.83
C PRO A 328 -11.41 22.33 -15.41
N ALA A 329 -12.43 21.74 -14.77
CA ALA A 329 -12.30 21.19 -13.42
C ALA A 329 -11.34 20.00 -13.39
N ARG A 330 -11.42 19.10 -14.38
CA ARG A 330 -10.51 17.97 -14.51
C ARG A 330 -9.09 18.41 -14.85
N ALA A 331 -8.94 19.37 -15.76
CA ALA A 331 -7.64 19.92 -16.12
C ALA A 331 -6.96 20.62 -14.93
N ALA A 332 -7.70 21.44 -14.17
CA ALA A 332 -7.18 22.06 -12.95
C ALA A 332 -6.78 21.01 -11.90
N ALA A 333 -7.62 19.99 -11.67
CA ALA A 333 -7.33 18.93 -10.70
C ALA A 333 -6.11 18.09 -11.10
N ALA A 334 -5.98 17.78 -12.39
CA ALA A 334 -4.80 17.12 -12.96
C ALA A 334 -3.54 17.96 -12.77
N GLY A 335 -3.59 19.27 -13.06
CA GLY A 335 -2.47 20.18 -12.90
C GLY A 335 -1.92 20.20 -11.48
N PHE A 336 -2.78 20.36 -10.47
CA PHE A 336 -2.35 20.32 -9.06
C PHE A 336 -1.84 18.94 -8.62
N TRP A 337 -2.43 17.86 -9.12
CA TRP A 337 -1.93 16.50 -8.87
C TRP A 337 -0.55 16.27 -9.49
N TYR A 338 -0.30 16.74 -10.71
CA TYR A 338 1.00 16.62 -11.36
C TYR A 338 2.09 17.46 -10.69
N LEU A 339 1.76 18.67 -10.22
CA LEU A 339 2.67 19.47 -9.39
C LEU A 339 3.08 18.71 -8.12
N HIS A 340 2.12 18.08 -7.44
CA HIS A 340 2.40 17.25 -6.27
C HIS A 340 3.33 16.07 -6.59
N GLN A 341 3.16 15.45 -7.76
CA GLN A 341 4.02 14.37 -8.25
C GLN A 341 5.35 14.85 -8.85
N GLN A 342 5.62 16.16 -8.85
CA GLN A 342 6.80 16.79 -9.45
C GLN A 342 6.90 16.60 -10.98
N ASP A 343 5.81 16.21 -11.65
CA ASP A 343 5.75 16.06 -13.11
C ASP A 343 5.37 17.41 -13.74
N THR A 344 6.39 18.25 -13.93
CA THR A 344 6.21 19.64 -14.35
C THR A 344 5.72 19.80 -15.79
N GLU A 345 6.10 18.89 -16.68
CA GLU A 345 5.65 18.88 -18.08
C GLU A 345 4.14 18.59 -18.17
N LYS A 346 3.67 17.55 -17.46
CA LYS A 346 2.24 17.25 -17.42
C LYS A 346 1.43 18.30 -16.66
N ALA A 347 2.02 18.94 -15.64
CA ALA A 347 1.40 20.07 -14.96
C ALA A 347 1.21 21.26 -15.91
N GLU A 348 2.24 21.63 -16.67
CA GLU A 348 2.17 22.74 -17.65
C GLU A 348 1.09 22.48 -18.71
N THR A 349 1.07 21.28 -19.29
CA THR A 349 0.05 20.91 -20.30
C THR A 349 -1.36 20.93 -19.72
N ALA A 350 -1.56 20.49 -18.48
CA ALA A 350 -2.85 20.54 -17.81
C ALA A 350 -3.32 21.98 -17.54
N PHE A 351 -2.43 22.87 -17.05
CA PHE A 351 -2.77 24.27 -16.80
C PHE A 351 -2.94 25.09 -18.08
N ALA A 352 -2.29 24.70 -19.18
CA ALA A 352 -2.49 25.33 -20.49
C ALA A 352 -3.95 25.26 -20.95
N VAL A 353 -4.67 24.18 -20.63
CA VAL A 353 -6.10 24.01 -20.97
C VAL A 353 -6.99 25.04 -20.25
N VAL A 354 -6.58 25.48 -19.06
CA VAL A 354 -7.36 26.41 -18.23
C VAL A 354 -6.80 27.84 -18.23
N ARG A 355 -5.80 28.11 -19.08
CA ARG A 355 -5.09 29.40 -19.18
C ARG A 355 -6.02 30.60 -19.33
N SER A 356 -7.08 30.46 -20.12
CA SER A 356 -8.05 31.54 -20.40
C SER A 356 -9.01 31.84 -19.24
N LEU A 357 -8.98 31.07 -18.15
CA LEU A 357 -9.85 31.27 -16.98
C LEU A 357 -9.18 32.16 -15.94
N ALA A 358 -9.97 32.64 -14.97
CA ALA A 358 -9.41 33.41 -13.85
C ALA A 358 -8.39 32.57 -13.09
N TYR A 359 -7.23 33.16 -12.80
CA TYR A 359 -6.03 32.50 -12.25
C TYR A 359 -5.38 31.43 -13.16
N GLY A 360 -5.89 31.24 -14.38
CA GLY A 360 -5.34 30.28 -15.35
C GLY A 360 -3.95 30.65 -15.84
N GLU A 361 -3.79 31.91 -16.26
CA GLU A 361 -2.48 32.46 -16.67
C GLU A 361 -1.44 32.37 -15.56
N GLU A 362 -1.86 32.67 -14.32
CA GLU A 362 -0.99 32.58 -13.14
C GLU A 362 -0.50 31.14 -12.95
N MET A 363 -1.41 30.16 -12.89
CA MET A 363 -1.05 28.76 -12.67
C MET A 363 -0.25 28.17 -13.83
N TYR A 364 -0.54 28.55 -15.07
CA TYR A 364 0.25 28.16 -16.24
C TYR A 364 1.68 28.72 -16.16
N SER A 365 1.82 30.02 -15.89
CA SER A 365 3.12 30.68 -15.74
C SER A 365 3.93 30.10 -14.59
N LEU A 366 3.27 29.77 -13.48
CA LEU A 366 3.87 29.10 -12.33
C LEU A 366 4.40 27.71 -12.73
N ALA A 367 3.57 26.88 -13.36
CA ALA A 367 3.98 25.54 -13.77
C ALA A 367 5.15 25.57 -14.77
N GLN A 368 5.10 26.47 -15.74
CA GLN A 368 6.18 26.68 -16.71
C GLN A 368 7.48 27.17 -16.03
N THR A 369 7.38 28.09 -15.07
CA THR A 369 8.54 28.58 -14.31
C THR A 369 9.19 27.44 -13.54
N LEU A 370 8.40 26.65 -12.80
CA LEU A 370 8.89 25.50 -12.06
C LEU A 370 9.46 24.42 -12.98
N HIS A 371 8.89 24.23 -14.18
CA HIS A 371 9.45 23.34 -15.20
C HIS A 371 10.86 23.77 -15.60
N ARG A 372 11.05 25.03 -16.00
CA ARG A 372 12.37 25.59 -16.37
C ARG A 372 13.38 25.48 -15.23
N PHE A 373 12.98 25.84 -14.01
CA PHE A 373 13.87 25.77 -12.85
C PHE A 373 14.26 24.32 -12.50
N SER A 374 13.34 23.37 -12.68
CA SER A 374 13.61 21.95 -12.43
C SER A 374 14.64 21.34 -13.40
N GLN A 375 14.70 21.85 -14.63
CA GLN A 375 15.65 21.40 -15.66
C GLN A 375 17.08 21.88 -15.37
N ALA A 376 17.25 23.09 -14.87
CA ALA A 376 18.57 23.64 -14.54
C ALA A 376 19.27 22.80 -13.44
N ALA A 377 20.52 22.41 -13.71
CA ALA A 377 21.28 21.45 -12.90
C ALA A 377 22.76 21.84 -12.70
N THR A 378 23.24 22.82 -13.44
CA THR A 378 24.62 23.33 -13.39
C THR A 378 24.60 24.83 -13.18
N LEU A 379 25.70 25.40 -12.65
CA LEU A 379 25.82 26.83 -12.42
C LEU A 379 25.53 27.62 -13.70
N ASP A 380 26.06 27.18 -14.85
CA ASP A 380 25.82 27.84 -16.13
C ASP A 380 24.37 27.75 -16.61
N SER A 381 23.74 26.59 -16.42
CA SER A 381 22.33 26.43 -16.76
C SER A 381 21.41 27.27 -15.87
N ILE A 382 21.79 27.52 -14.60
CA ILE A 382 21.00 28.34 -13.68
C ILE A 382 21.21 29.83 -13.99
N ALA A 383 22.45 30.26 -14.22
CA ALA A 383 22.78 31.65 -14.55
C ALA A 383 22.19 32.11 -15.90
N SER A 384 21.94 31.19 -16.82
CA SER A 384 21.31 31.46 -18.11
C SER A 384 19.78 31.45 -18.07
N LEU A 385 19.16 31.13 -16.93
CA LEU A 385 17.71 31.23 -16.78
C LEU A 385 17.26 32.69 -16.81
N GLU A 386 16.21 32.96 -17.57
CA GLU A 386 15.51 34.24 -17.50
C GLU A 386 14.76 34.38 -16.16
N VAL A 387 14.82 35.57 -15.58
CA VAL A 387 14.09 35.91 -14.35
C VAL A 387 12.59 35.78 -14.63
N ALA A 388 11.91 34.94 -13.85
CA ALA A 388 10.49 34.69 -14.05
C ALA A 388 9.66 35.93 -13.70
N PRO A 389 8.64 36.29 -14.50
CA PRO A 389 7.73 37.39 -14.18
C PRO A 389 6.91 37.02 -12.93
N ILE A 390 6.84 37.95 -11.97
CA ILE A 390 6.05 37.76 -10.74
C ILE A 390 4.57 37.99 -11.06
N ALA A 391 3.69 37.17 -10.51
CA ALA A 391 2.25 37.30 -10.71
C ALA A 391 1.71 38.64 -10.18
N ALA A 392 0.73 39.20 -10.89
CA ALA A 392 0.01 40.39 -10.46
C ALA A 392 -0.87 40.10 -9.23
N GLU A 393 -1.02 41.08 -8.33
CA GLU A 393 -1.90 40.96 -7.17
C GLU A 393 -3.38 41.22 -7.55
N PRO A 394 -4.35 40.50 -6.95
CA PRO A 394 -4.21 39.44 -5.95
C PRO A 394 -3.85 38.07 -6.58
N SER A 395 -2.78 37.44 -6.07
CA SER A 395 -2.31 36.13 -6.53
C SER A 395 -3.02 34.97 -5.80
N LEU A 396 -3.24 33.87 -6.51
CA LEU A 396 -3.78 32.63 -5.96
C LEU A 396 -2.78 31.89 -5.05
N ARG A 397 -1.49 31.98 -5.36
CA ARG A 397 -0.39 31.25 -4.67
C ARG A 397 0.72 32.21 -4.20
N PRO A 398 0.44 33.18 -3.31
CA PRO A 398 1.39 34.24 -2.97
C PRO A 398 2.68 33.69 -2.33
N GLN A 399 2.59 32.65 -1.49
CA GLN A 399 3.77 32.02 -0.86
C GLN A 399 4.68 31.33 -1.90
N THR A 400 4.09 30.73 -2.93
CA THR A 400 4.85 30.12 -4.02
C THR A 400 5.59 31.18 -4.84
N TRP A 401 4.94 32.30 -5.15
CA TRP A 401 5.58 33.42 -5.85
C TRP A 401 6.66 34.10 -5.01
N GLN A 402 6.51 34.15 -3.68
CA GLN A 402 7.57 34.60 -2.79
C GLN A 402 8.80 33.68 -2.89
N ALA A 403 8.63 32.36 -2.88
CA ALA A 403 9.74 31.42 -3.04
C ALA A 403 10.38 31.51 -4.44
N ILE A 404 9.57 31.69 -5.50
CA ILE A 404 10.07 31.96 -6.85
C ILE A 404 10.87 33.27 -6.89
N SER A 405 10.45 34.30 -6.17
CA SER A 405 11.21 35.55 -6.06
C SER A 405 12.56 35.35 -5.37
N SER A 406 12.64 34.51 -4.33
CA SER A 406 13.93 34.14 -3.72
C SER A 406 14.80 33.34 -4.70
N LEU A 407 14.23 32.41 -5.47
CA LEU A 407 14.96 31.68 -6.52
C LEU A 407 15.45 32.61 -7.65
N ASN A 408 14.67 33.60 -8.04
CA ASN A 408 15.08 34.63 -9.01
C ASN A 408 16.28 35.44 -8.52
N ARG A 409 16.37 35.75 -7.21
CA ARG A 409 17.56 36.38 -6.63
C ARG A 409 18.77 35.47 -6.72
N VAL A 410 18.60 34.17 -6.46
CA VAL A 410 19.67 33.18 -6.61
C VAL A 410 20.17 33.11 -8.06
N ILE A 411 19.28 33.13 -9.04
CA ILE A 411 19.66 33.18 -10.47
C ILE A 411 20.53 34.41 -10.75
N ALA A 412 20.10 35.59 -10.29
CA ALA A 412 20.85 36.84 -10.48
C ALA A 412 22.24 36.80 -9.82
N GLU A 413 22.34 36.30 -8.60
CA GLU A 413 23.61 36.16 -7.88
C GLU A 413 24.52 35.10 -8.54
N MET A 414 23.97 34.00 -9.04
CA MET A 414 24.74 32.99 -9.79
C MET A 414 25.30 33.53 -11.11
N ALA A 415 24.55 34.40 -11.80
CA ALA A 415 25.05 35.09 -12.98
C ALA A 415 26.19 36.08 -12.66
N LEU A 416 26.22 36.67 -11.46
CA LEU A 416 27.34 37.48 -10.99
C LEU A 416 28.58 36.62 -10.69
N VAL A 417 28.39 35.44 -10.08
CA VAL A 417 29.49 34.51 -9.77
C VAL A 417 30.23 34.05 -11.04
N GLN A 418 29.52 33.84 -12.15
CA GLN A 418 30.17 33.52 -13.43
C GLN A 418 31.16 34.59 -13.91
N ARG A 419 30.93 35.86 -13.57
CA ARG A 419 31.75 36.99 -14.01
C ARG A 419 32.84 37.35 -13.00
N SER A 420 32.54 37.21 -11.71
CA SER A 420 33.47 37.51 -10.62
C SER A 420 33.12 36.67 -9.40
N TYR A 421 34.00 35.76 -9.02
CA TYR A 421 33.81 34.92 -7.84
C TYR A 421 34.12 35.70 -6.55
N SER A 422 33.15 35.76 -5.63
CA SER A 422 33.32 36.30 -4.27
C SER A 422 32.71 35.34 -3.25
N GLN A 423 33.43 35.13 -2.14
CA GLN A 423 32.96 34.30 -1.04
C GLN A 423 31.66 34.84 -0.41
N GLU A 424 31.50 36.17 -0.35
CA GLU A 424 30.27 36.78 0.16
C GLU A 424 29.05 36.47 -0.71
N THR A 425 29.20 36.50 -2.04
CA THR A 425 28.12 36.16 -2.98
C THR A 425 27.71 34.70 -2.83
N ARG A 426 28.68 33.81 -2.60
CA ARG A 426 28.41 32.40 -2.33
C ARG A 426 27.61 32.21 -1.04
N ASP A 427 28.01 32.86 0.04
CA ASP A 427 27.33 32.75 1.34
C ASP A 427 25.90 33.30 1.26
N ARG A 428 25.67 34.35 0.47
CA ARG A 428 24.32 34.87 0.17
C ARG A 428 23.46 33.86 -0.59
N ILE A 429 23.99 33.25 -1.65
CA ILE A 429 23.28 32.22 -2.43
C ILE A 429 22.89 31.04 -1.53
N ILE A 430 23.83 30.52 -0.74
CA ILE A 430 23.59 29.41 0.18
C ILE A 430 22.59 29.82 1.27
N GLY A 431 22.67 31.06 1.76
CA GLY A 431 21.75 31.63 2.73
C GLY A 431 20.31 31.68 2.22
N GLU A 432 20.08 32.24 1.02
CA GLU A 432 18.76 32.33 0.38
C GLU A 432 18.17 30.94 0.09
N LEU A 433 18.97 30.01 -0.43
CA LEU A 433 18.51 28.63 -0.67
C LEU A 433 18.18 27.90 0.64
N SER A 434 18.94 28.15 1.71
CA SER A 434 18.65 27.58 3.02
C SER A 434 17.40 28.20 3.65
N ASP A 435 17.16 29.50 3.47
CA ASP A 435 15.93 30.16 3.94
C ASP A 435 14.68 29.55 3.28
N ILE A 436 14.74 29.23 1.99
CA ILE A 436 13.65 28.51 1.30
C ILE A 436 13.42 27.13 1.94
N ILE A 437 14.50 26.37 2.15
CA ILE A 437 14.43 24.99 2.66
C ILE A 437 13.96 24.92 4.11
N ASP A 438 14.39 25.85 4.95
CA ASP A 438 14.20 25.78 6.40
C ASP A 438 13.05 26.65 6.89
N ARG A 439 12.88 27.88 6.36
CA ARG A 439 11.87 28.84 6.83
C ARG A 439 10.63 28.88 5.96
N GLN A 440 10.79 29.08 4.65
CA GLN A 440 9.64 29.24 3.73
C GLN A 440 8.89 27.91 3.53
N ALA A 441 9.59 26.78 3.63
CA ALA A 441 9.03 25.44 3.51
C ALA A 441 7.80 25.17 4.37
N ALA A 442 7.69 25.80 5.56
CA ALA A 442 6.56 25.62 6.46
C ALA A 442 5.24 26.17 5.86
N ASN A 443 5.33 27.25 5.08
CA ASN A 443 4.18 27.99 4.57
C ASN A 443 3.90 27.71 3.08
N LEU A 444 4.76 26.95 2.40
CA LEU A 444 4.55 26.56 1.01
C LEU A 444 3.35 25.62 0.88
N PRO A 445 2.47 25.83 -0.14
CA PRO A 445 1.37 24.93 -0.37
C PRO A 445 1.86 23.53 -0.74
N LEU A 446 1.15 22.51 -0.28
CA LEU A 446 1.61 21.12 -0.35
C LEU A 446 1.75 20.59 -1.79
N ALA A 447 1.02 21.17 -2.75
CA ALA A 447 1.11 20.80 -4.16
C ALA A 447 2.50 21.12 -4.73
N GLU A 448 3.04 22.30 -4.47
CA GLU A 448 4.29 22.77 -5.07
C GLU A 448 5.50 22.58 -4.15
N LYS A 449 5.27 22.40 -2.84
CA LYS A 449 6.32 22.33 -1.80
C LYS A 449 7.43 21.34 -2.13
N ALA A 450 7.10 20.09 -2.44
CA ALA A 450 8.12 19.06 -2.70
C ALA A 450 9.00 19.42 -3.90
N LEU A 451 8.40 19.97 -4.95
CA LEU A 451 9.10 20.40 -6.15
C LEU A 451 10.03 21.59 -5.87
N ILE A 452 9.54 22.65 -5.22
CA ILE A 452 10.34 23.84 -4.87
C ILE A 452 11.52 23.46 -3.97
N LEU A 453 11.30 22.59 -2.98
CA LEU A 453 12.37 22.12 -2.10
C LEU A 453 13.42 21.30 -2.87
N SER A 454 12.98 20.45 -3.80
CA SER A 454 13.89 19.67 -4.63
C SER A 454 14.77 20.56 -5.52
N ILE A 455 14.20 21.63 -6.11
CA ILE A 455 14.92 22.63 -6.89
C ILE A 455 15.95 23.34 -6.02
N ALA A 456 15.53 23.87 -4.86
CA ALA A 456 16.41 24.59 -3.95
C ALA A 456 17.57 23.71 -3.44
N GLN A 457 17.28 22.45 -3.10
CA GLN A 457 18.30 21.48 -2.69
C GLN A 457 19.28 21.16 -3.81
N LYS A 458 18.77 20.94 -5.03
CA LYS A 458 19.60 20.67 -6.22
C LYS A 458 20.56 21.83 -6.48
N TRP A 459 20.05 23.07 -6.48
CA TRP A 459 20.87 24.27 -6.71
C TRP A 459 21.87 24.53 -5.58
N LYS A 460 21.49 24.23 -4.33
CA LYS A 460 22.41 24.32 -3.17
C LYS A 460 23.57 23.35 -3.31
N GLY A 461 23.33 22.14 -3.83
CA GLY A 461 24.36 21.16 -4.15
C GLY A 461 25.36 21.68 -5.20
N CYS A 462 24.88 22.38 -6.24
CA CYS A 462 25.76 22.99 -7.25
C CYS A 462 26.70 24.04 -6.63
N GLY A 463 26.20 24.87 -5.71
CA GLY A 463 27.00 25.89 -5.03
C GLY A 463 27.99 25.34 -3.99
N SER A 464 27.81 24.10 -3.52
CA SER A 464 28.75 23.43 -2.62
C SER A 464 29.82 22.60 -3.35
N LEU A 465 29.45 21.93 -4.46
CA LEU A 465 30.31 21.02 -5.23
C LEU A 465 31.47 21.72 -5.96
N THR A 466 31.36 23.01 -6.30
CA THR A 466 32.44 23.77 -6.96
C THR A 466 33.69 23.96 -6.10
N MET A 467 33.69 23.55 -4.82
CA MET A 467 34.89 23.59 -3.97
C MET A 467 35.87 22.43 -4.25
N LEU A 468 35.41 21.27 -4.75
CA LEU A 468 36.27 20.11 -4.99
C LEU A 468 36.96 20.17 -6.37
N ASP A 469 36.30 20.73 -7.38
CA ASP A 469 36.83 20.79 -8.75
C ASP A 469 37.78 21.99 -9.00
N TRP A 470 37.80 22.98 -8.11
CA TRP A 470 38.65 24.18 -8.26
C TRP A 470 39.90 24.20 -7.38
N VAL A 471 39.96 23.38 -6.32
CA VAL A 471 41.20 23.20 -5.52
C VAL A 471 42.24 22.36 -6.27
N SER A 472 41.87 21.68 -7.37
CA SER A 472 42.82 20.94 -8.22
C SER A 472 43.36 21.74 -9.42
N ILE A 473 43.01 23.03 -9.58
CA ILE A 473 43.47 23.87 -10.69
C ILE A 473 44.22 25.13 -10.20
N SER A 474 44.38 25.33 -8.89
CA SER A 474 45.37 26.24 -8.30
C SER A 474 46.63 25.47 -7.92
#